data_AF-A0A6S6TFI2-F1
#
_entry.id   AF-A0A6S6TFI2-F1
#
_cell.length_a   1.000
_cell.length_b   1.000
_cell.length_c   1.000
_cell.angle_alpha   90.00
_cell.angle_beta   90.00
_cell.angle_gamma   90.00
#
_symmetry.space_group_name_H-M   'P 1'
#
loop_
_entity.id
_entity.type
_entity.pdbx_description
1 polymer ?
#
loop_
_entity_poly.entity_id
_entity_poly.type
_entity_poly.pdbx_seq_one_letter_code
_entity_poly.pdbx_strand_id
1 'polypeptide(L)'
;MTFLLALLPAILTGLLVVNWQKETSITDPSSPTPIQHTLQTKAPVEEATPEILTPTIHYPATQSRESPLGINTNEVFEQDASIPFVDLFRVATPFHENIRCRAQDKPCLTSAEVEYDSQGWPKSLNGGKAGVFFLRNIALAALPEGDFHVLYDGEGKLEYFHNVEVVTREAGIDTIRFNAREDGFMTAALQITQSNPAKPLKNIRILMPGGICSDNPFRQVSDASTCQNSDFLDFRTHYKSITFNPDYLNFMKDFGVIRFMPMSGITRNPSSKWEERPNMQEATWGGIYGARGAPLEIQIKLANILNADPWLNVPHSADDHYIQQFAEYVKEHLSSKLTPYIEYTNEAWNANFVHNEHMQKMGIAQKLDQDALLAGYKYYAKRSVEFFAIWEAVYGGHE
;
A
#
# COMPACT_ATOMS: atom_id res chain seq x y z
N MET A 1 14.40 -59.65 8.01
CA MET A 1 15.37 -59.42 9.10
C MET A 1 15.35 -57.94 9.40
N THR A 2 14.74 -57.62 10.55
CA THR A 2 14.37 -56.29 11.05
C THR A 2 15.62 -55.52 11.48
N PHE A 3 15.76 -54.24 11.11
CA PHE A 3 16.50 -53.27 11.92
C PHE A 3 15.88 -51.88 11.79
N LEU A 4 15.20 -51.50 12.88
CA LEU A 4 14.94 -50.13 13.33
C LEU A 4 16.29 -49.43 13.57
N LEU A 5 16.44 -48.17 13.19
CA LEU A 5 17.31 -47.25 13.92
C LEU A 5 16.70 -45.84 13.96
N ALA A 6 16.60 -45.33 15.18
CA ALA A 6 16.03 -44.05 15.58
C ALA A 6 16.82 -42.84 15.04
N LEU A 7 16.13 -41.74 14.77
CA LEU A 7 16.69 -40.40 14.71
C LEU A 7 15.84 -39.48 15.60
N LEU A 8 16.45 -39.07 16.71
CA LEU A 8 15.95 -38.10 17.69
C LEU A 8 15.92 -36.68 17.09
N PRO A 9 14.91 -35.84 17.38
CA PRO A 9 15.00 -34.41 17.16
C PRO A 9 15.62 -33.72 18.38
N ALA A 10 16.71 -32.99 18.16
CA ALA A 10 17.32 -32.11 19.16
C ALA A 10 16.46 -30.84 19.32
N ILE A 11 15.78 -30.75 20.46
CA ILE A 11 15.09 -29.54 20.93
C ILE A 11 16.15 -28.68 21.62
N LEU A 12 16.49 -27.53 21.04
CA LEU A 12 17.32 -26.51 21.67
C LEU A 12 16.40 -25.42 22.25
N THR A 13 16.09 -25.54 23.54
CA THR A 13 15.41 -24.52 24.33
C THR A 13 16.41 -23.43 24.73
N GLY A 14 16.41 -22.31 24.00
CA GLY A 14 17.09 -21.08 24.43
C GLY A 14 16.24 -20.33 25.44
N LEU A 15 16.64 -20.36 26.72
CA LEU A 15 16.13 -19.46 27.75
C LEU A 15 16.55 -18.01 27.43
N LEU A 16 15.60 -17.16 27.07
CA LEU A 16 15.75 -15.71 27.10
C LEU A 16 15.31 -15.21 28.49
N VAL A 17 16.28 -14.89 29.33
CA VAL A 17 16.07 -14.14 30.57
C VAL A 17 15.98 -12.66 30.20
N VAL A 18 14.77 -12.11 30.20
CA VAL A 18 14.52 -10.67 30.04
C VAL A 18 14.49 -10.04 31.43
N ASN A 19 15.54 -9.31 31.77
CA ASN A 19 15.61 -8.53 33.00
C ASN A 19 14.83 -7.23 32.83
N TRP A 20 13.69 -7.12 33.53
CA TRP A 20 12.94 -5.88 33.70
C TRP A 20 13.59 -5.06 34.83
N GLN A 21 14.22 -3.94 34.50
CA GLN A 21 14.50 -2.89 35.48
C GLN A 21 13.54 -1.72 35.28
N LYS A 22 12.89 -1.38 36.39
CA LYS A 22 11.79 -0.45 36.57
C LYS A 22 12.40 0.80 37.20
N GLU A 23 12.41 1.92 36.50
CA GLU A 23 12.68 3.22 37.13
C GLU A 23 11.42 4.06 37.12
N THR A 24 10.91 4.28 38.33
CA THR A 24 9.84 5.21 38.66
C THR A 24 10.48 6.51 39.16
N SER A 25 10.08 7.66 38.60
CA SER A 25 10.12 8.92 39.34
C SER A 25 8.89 9.74 38.99
N ILE A 26 8.00 9.85 39.98
CA ILE A 26 6.84 10.74 40.03
C ILE A 26 7.32 12.06 40.64
N THR A 27 7.02 13.19 40.01
CA THR A 27 6.88 14.49 40.69
C THR A 27 5.73 15.27 40.05
N ASP A 28 4.72 15.56 40.86
CA ASP A 28 3.51 16.38 40.58
C ASP A 28 3.78 17.87 40.97
N PRO A 29 2.92 18.87 40.67
CA PRO A 29 3.34 20.14 40.09
C PRO A 29 3.10 21.32 41.06
N SER A 30 3.67 22.50 40.78
CA SER A 30 3.10 23.75 41.31
C SER A 30 3.59 25.01 40.59
N SER A 31 2.60 25.70 40.03
CA SER A 31 2.45 27.16 39.95
C SER A 31 3.01 27.95 38.75
N PRO A 32 2.29 29.02 38.34
CA PRO A 32 2.20 29.46 36.95
C PRO A 32 3.16 30.62 36.64
N THR A 33 3.66 30.69 35.41
CA THR A 33 4.48 31.81 34.91
C THR A 33 3.82 32.41 33.66
N PRO A 34 3.87 33.75 33.45
CA PRO A 34 2.86 34.50 32.72
C PRO A 34 2.93 34.38 31.19
N ILE A 35 1.76 34.42 30.56
CA ILE A 35 1.58 34.54 29.11
C ILE A 35 2.04 35.93 28.67
N GLN A 36 3.14 36.00 27.92
CA GLN A 36 3.49 37.17 27.11
C GLN A 36 2.84 37.03 25.72
N HIS A 37 1.98 37.98 25.38
CA HIS A 37 1.45 38.15 24.03
C HIS A 37 2.57 38.63 23.10
N THR A 38 3.17 37.73 22.33
CA THR A 38 3.95 38.08 21.13
C THR A 38 3.02 38.23 19.94
N LEU A 39 2.96 39.45 19.41
CA LEU A 39 2.31 39.82 18.16
C LEU A 39 2.86 38.95 17.01
N GLN A 40 1.99 38.15 16.40
CA GLN A 40 2.30 37.40 15.18
C GLN A 40 2.52 38.37 14.02
N THR A 41 3.76 38.48 13.56
CA THR A 41 4.07 39.07 12.26
C THR A 41 3.65 38.10 11.17
N LYS A 42 2.75 38.57 10.32
CA LYS A 42 2.20 37.90 9.13
C LYS A 42 3.31 37.27 8.28
N ALA A 43 3.21 35.97 8.03
CA ALA A 43 4.11 35.24 7.14
C ALA A 43 4.08 35.83 5.71
N PRO A 44 5.19 35.77 4.95
CA PRO A 44 5.20 36.24 3.56
C PRO A 44 4.22 35.41 2.73
N VAL A 45 3.45 36.10 1.89
CA VAL A 45 2.55 35.49 0.91
C VAL A 45 3.42 34.73 -0.10
N GLU A 46 3.36 33.41 -0.03
CA GLU A 46 3.94 32.50 -1.02
C GLU A 46 3.25 32.76 -2.37
N GLU A 47 4.04 33.05 -3.40
CA GLU A 47 3.53 33.26 -4.77
C GLU A 47 2.74 32.02 -5.21
N ALA A 48 1.48 32.24 -5.59
CA ALA A 48 0.60 31.20 -6.08
C ALA A 48 1.18 30.58 -7.36
N THR A 49 1.69 29.36 -7.23
CA THR A 49 1.95 28.46 -8.36
C THR A 49 0.66 28.34 -9.18
N PRO A 50 0.67 28.48 -10.52
CA PRO A 50 -0.55 28.41 -11.31
C PRO A 50 -1.24 27.07 -11.06
N GLU A 51 -2.52 27.14 -10.72
CA GLU A 51 -3.40 26.00 -10.49
C GLU A 51 -3.52 25.22 -11.81
N ILE A 52 -2.74 24.15 -11.96
CA ILE A 52 -2.83 23.26 -13.11
C ILE A 52 -4.22 22.64 -13.07
N LEU A 53 -5.08 23.04 -14.01
CA LEU A 53 -6.41 22.47 -14.17
C LEU A 53 -6.28 20.95 -14.27
N THR A 54 -6.85 20.23 -13.32
CA THR A 54 -6.86 18.78 -13.33
C THR A 54 -7.68 18.33 -14.53
N PRO A 55 -7.15 17.49 -15.44
CA PRO A 55 -7.89 17.09 -16.63
C PRO A 55 -9.16 16.35 -16.23
N THR A 56 -10.27 16.65 -16.91
CA THR A 56 -11.50 15.88 -16.76
C THR A 56 -11.35 14.56 -17.51
N ILE A 57 -11.36 13.45 -16.77
CA ILE A 57 -11.37 12.09 -17.34
C ILE A 57 -12.81 11.59 -17.31
N HIS A 58 -13.37 11.22 -18.46
CA HIS A 58 -14.70 10.66 -18.56
C HIS A 58 -14.62 9.13 -18.50
N TYR A 59 -14.99 8.57 -17.35
CA TYR A 59 -15.16 7.13 -17.23
C TYR A 59 -16.53 6.75 -17.80
N PRO A 60 -16.59 5.94 -18.88
CA PRO A 60 -17.86 5.45 -19.40
C PRO A 60 -18.60 4.66 -18.32
N ALA A 61 -19.94 4.69 -18.37
CA ALA A 61 -20.75 3.86 -17.49
C ALA A 61 -20.40 2.39 -17.73
N THR A 62 -19.83 1.74 -16.72
CA THR A 62 -19.57 0.30 -16.73
C THR A 62 -20.87 -0.44 -16.38
N GLN A 63 -21.09 -1.59 -17.03
CA GLN A 63 -22.22 -2.48 -16.73
C GLN A 63 -21.92 -3.43 -15.55
N SER A 64 -20.81 -3.20 -14.84
CA SER A 64 -20.34 -3.99 -13.69
C SER A 64 -21.47 -4.33 -12.72
N ARG A 65 -22.33 -3.37 -12.35
CA ARG A 65 -23.42 -3.59 -11.38
C ARG A 65 -24.45 -4.65 -11.79
N GLU A 66 -24.61 -4.91 -13.08
CA GLU A 66 -25.50 -5.96 -13.56
C GLU A 66 -24.80 -7.34 -13.59
N SER A 67 -23.49 -7.37 -13.35
CA SER A 67 -22.72 -8.61 -13.29
C SER A 67 -23.04 -9.38 -12.02
N PRO A 68 -23.42 -10.68 -12.13
CA PRO A 68 -23.63 -11.54 -10.98
C PRO A 68 -22.30 -12.02 -10.34
N LEU A 69 -21.16 -11.59 -10.87
CA LEU A 69 -19.83 -12.05 -10.45
C LEU A 69 -19.11 -10.99 -9.62
N GLY A 70 -18.51 -11.45 -8.53
CA GLY A 70 -17.53 -10.69 -7.76
C GLY A 70 -16.14 -11.29 -7.87
N ILE A 71 -15.12 -10.49 -7.60
CA ILE A 71 -13.72 -10.92 -7.61
C ILE A 71 -12.94 -10.32 -6.43
N ASN A 72 -11.89 -11.01 -5.98
CA ASN A 72 -10.88 -10.37 -5.13
C ASN A 72 -9.92 -9.55 -6.00
N THR A 73 -9.50 -8.41 -5.49
CA THR A 73 -8.27 -7.75 -5.96
C THR A 73 -7.05 -8.64 -5.70
N ASN A 74 -5.92 -8.31 -6.34
CA ASN A 74 -4.63 -8.89 -6.02
C ASN A 74 -3.92 -8.07 -4.93
N GLU A 75 -2.84 -8.63 -4.35
CA GLU A 75 -2.01 -7.92 -3.37
C GLU A 75 -1.21 -6.80 -4.05
N VAL A 76 -0.92 -5.74 -3.28
CA VAL A 76 0.09 -4.75 -3.66
C VAL A 76 1.45 -5.36 -3.37
N PHE A 77 2.03 -6.02 -4.37
CA PHE A 77 3.26 -6.78 -4.21
C PHE A 77 4.07 -6.81 -5.50
N GLU A 78 5.40 -6.67 -5.40
CA GLU A 78 6.27 -6.58 -6.58
C GLU A 78 6.34 -7.86 -7.42
N GLN A 79 5.80 -8.97 -6.92
CA GLN A 79 5.73 -10.26 -7.62
C GLN A 79 4.36 -10.51 -8.27
N ASP A 80 3.43 -9.56 -8.17
CA ASP A 80 2.09 -9.68 -8.71
C ASP A 80 1.97 -9.16 -10.15
N ALA A 81 1.43 -10.00 -11.04
CA ALA A 81 1.31 -9.69 -12.47
C ALA A 81 0.04 -8.92 -12.85
N SER A 82 -0.80 -8.51 -11.89
CA SER A 82 -1.98 -7.67 -12.16
C SER A 82 -1.63 -6.22 -12.46
N ILE A 83 -0.48 -5.74 -11.96
CA ILE A 83 0.08 -4.39 -12.21
C ILE A 83 -0.99 -3.30 -12.14
N PRO A 84 -1.57 -3.05 -10.95
CA PRO A 84 -2.79 -2.24 -10.83
C PRO A 84 -2.57 -0.75 -11.09
N PHE A 85 -1.33 -0.25 -10.99
CA PHE A 85 -1.04 1.18 -11.01
C PHE A 85 -0.20 1.58 -12.23
N VAL A 86 -0.41 2.80 -12.73
CA VAL A 86 0.48 3.38 -13.77
C VAL A 86 1.87 3.70 -13.23
N ASP A 87 1.96 3.93 -11.91
CA ASP A 87 3.21 4.11 -11.17
C ASP A 87 3.62 2.78 -10.55
N LEU A 88 4.57 2.11 -11.19
CA LEU A 88 5.09 0.81 -10.76
C LEU A 88 5.83 0.90 -9.42
N PHE A 89 6.22 2.09 -8.97
CA PHE A 89 6.88 2.23 -7.67
C PHE A 89 5.91 1.96 -6.50
N ARG A 90 4.60 2.07 -6.71
CA ARG A 90 3.59 1.85 -5.67
C ARG A 90 3.52 0.43 -5.13
N VAL A 91 3.98 -0.56 -5.90
CA VAL A 91 4.06 -1.97 -5.47
C VAL A 91 5.44 -2.36 -4.93
N ALA A 92 6.41 -1.43 -4.94
CA ALA A 92 7.77 -1.74 -4.55
C ALA A 92 7.86 -2.17 -3.08
N THR A 93 8.82 -3.03 -2.77
CA THR A 93 9.15 -3.31 -1.36
C THR A 93 9.64 -2.01 -0.70
N PRO A 94 9.20 -1.66 0.53
CA PRO A 94 9.73 -0.51 1.25
C PRO A 94 11.24 -0.61 1.42
N PHE A 95 11.95 0.52 1.28
CA PHE A 95 13.41 0.53 1.41
C PHE A 95 13.89 -0.09 2.73
N HIS A 96 13.24 0.25 3.84
CA HIS A 96 13.61 -0.19 5.19
C HIS A 96 13.35 -1.69 5.44
N GLU A 97 12.63 -2.39 4.57
CA GLU A 97 12.44 -3.84 4.67
C GLU A 97 13.61 -4.62 4.05
N ASN A 98 14.37 -4.00 3.15
CA ASN A 98 15.54 -4.62 2.51
C ASN A 98 16.79 -4.52 3.39
N ILE A 99 16.75 -4.99 4.63
CA ILE A 99 17.89 -4.90 5.57
C ILE A 99 18.94 -6.00 5.42
N ARG A 100 18.68 -7.04 4.61
CA ARG A 100 19.59 -8.19 4.46
C ARG A 100 19.97 -8.43 3.02
N CYS A 101 21.23 -8.82 2.83
CA CYS A 101 21.72 -9.31 1.55
C CYS A 101 21.41 -10.81 1.40
N ARG A 102 20.36 -11.16 0.64
CA ARG A 102 20.16 -12.57 0.27
C ARG A 102 21.04 -12.93 -0.92
N ALA A 103 21.50 -14.18 -1.01
CA ALA A 103 22.41 -14.61 -2.06
C ALA A 103 21.82 -14.42 -3.47
N GLN A 104 20.50 -14.56 -3.61
CA GLN A 104 19.74 -14.37 -4.83
C GLN A 104 19.50 -12.89 -5.19
N ASP A 105 19.69 -11.96 -4.26
CA ASP A 105 19.42 -10.53 -4.46
C ASP A 105 20.73 -9.76 -4.73
N LYS A 106 21.63 -10.33 -5.54
CA LYS A 106 22.86 -9.65 -5.97
C LYS A 106 22.61 -8.85 -7.26
N PRO A 107 23.11 -7.60 -7.38
CA PRO A 107 23.89 -6.88 -6.38
C PRO A 107 23.05 -6.46 -5.17
N CYS A 108 23.71 -6.39 -4.02
CA CYS A 108 23.06 -6.21 -2.74
C CYS A 108 22.23 -4.92 -2.67
N LEU A 109 20.92 -5.06 -2.47
CA LEU A 109 19.99 -3.95 -2.29
C LEU A 109 19.85 -3.51 -0.82
N THR A 110 20.78 -3.91 0.05
CA THR A 110 20.66 -3.70 1.49
C THR A 110 20.57 -2.22 1.85
N SER A 111 19.69 -1.95 2.80
CA SER A 111 19.24 -0.65 3.30
C SER A 111 19.55 -0.45 4.80
N ALA A 112 20.38 -1.32 5.39
CA ALA A 112 20.52 -1.45 6.85
C ALA A 112 21.03 -0.19 7.58
N GLU A 113 21.82 0.65 6.93
CA GLU A 113 22.45 1.84 7.52
C GLU A 113 21.67 3.14 7.25
N VAL A 114 20.53 3.05 6.55
CA VAL A 114 19.82 4.21 6.03
C VAL A 114 18.83 4.76 7.06
N GLU A 115 18.82 6.07 7.24
CA GLU A 115 17.78 6.78 7.97
C GLU A 115 16.63 7.18 7.03
N TYR A 116 15.40 7.00 7.49
CA TYR A 116 14.18 7.25 6.73
C TYR A 116 13.38 8.41 7.31
N ASP A 117 12.63 9.10 6.45
CA ASP A 117 11.55 9.96 6.90
C ASP A 117 10.28 9.17 7.24
N SER A 118 9.25 9.86 7.72
CA SER A 118 7.96 9.25 8.10
C SER A 118 7.17 8.68 6.92
N GLN A 119 7.54 9.00 5.68
CA GLN A 119 6.93 8.47 4.46
C GLN A 119 7.69 7.24 3.92
N GLY A 120 8.82 6.88 4.54
CA GLY A 120 9.64 5.75 4.13
C GLY A 120 10.69 6.09 3.07
N TRP A 121 10.94 7.37 2.77
CA TRP A 121 12.00 7.79 1.86
C TRP A 121 13.36 7.87 2.59
N PRO A 122 14.47 7.47 1.93
CA PRO A 122 15.81 7.68 2.47
C PRO A 122 16.12 9.17 2.69
N LYS A 123 16.37 9.55 3.94
CA LYS A 123 16.76 10.90 4.33
C LYS A 123 18.29 11.05 4.42
N SER A 124 18.97 10.04 4.96
CA SER A 124 20.43 9.95 5.00
C SER A 124 20.86 8.52 4.74
N LEU A 125 21.84 8.32 3.86
CA LEU A 125 22.35 6.98 3.57
C LEU A 125 23.36 6.49 4.63
N ASN A 126 23.94 7.39 5.42
CA ASN A 126 25.01 7.10 6.40
C ASN A 126 26.16 6.22 5.83
N GLY A 127 26.55 6.48 4.58
CA GLY A 127 27.58 5.70 3.87
C GLY A 127 27.10 4.38 3.26
N GLY A 128 25.85 3.99 3.52
CA GLY A 128 25.15 2.87 2.90
C GLY A 128 24.51 3.22 1.55
N LYS A 129 23.55 2.39 1.16
CA LYS A 129 22.74 2.52 -0.06
C LYS A 129 21.30 2.12 0.28
N ALA A 130 20.32 2.54 -0.51
CA ALA A 130 18.92 2.17 -0.28
C ALA A 130 18.37 1.52 -1.55
N GLY A 131 18.06 0.22 -1.51
CA GLY A 131 17.62 -0.53 -2.69
C GLY A 131 16.22 -1.14 -2.53
N VAL A 132 15.50 -1.24 -3.64
CA VAL A 132 14.17 -1.87 -3.71
C VAL A 132 13.99 -2.66 -4.99
N PHE A 133 13.24 -3.76 -4.89
CA PHE A 133 12.59 -4.36 -6.04
C PHE A 133 11.26 -3.64 -6.25
N PHE A 134 10.97 -3.31 -7.51
CA PHE A 134 9.66 -2.76 -7.90
C PHE A 134 8.92 -3.68 -8.88
N LEU A 135 9.61 -4.64 -9.49
CA LEU A 135 9.03 -5.79 -10.18
C LEU A 135 9.92 -7.02 -10.00
N ARG A 136 9.35 -8.19 -9.75
CA ARG A 136 10.14 -9.41 -9.50
C ARG A 136 9.46 -10.66 -10.03
N ASN A 137 10.09 -11.21 -11.06
CA ASN A 137 9.65 -12.40 -11.78
C ASN A 137 8.28 -12.24 -12.47
N ILE A 138 8.11 -11.12 -13.16
CA ILE A 138 6.91 -10.81 -13.95
C ILE A 138 7.17 -11.09 -15.43
N ALA A 139 6.19 -11.61 -16.16
CA ALA A 139 6.30 -11.77 -17.61
C ALA A 139 6.40 -10.39 -18.28
N LEU A 140 7.37 -10.18 -19.19
CA LEU A 140 7.51 -8.87 -19.86
C LEU A 140 6.23 -8.50 -20.63
N ALA A 141 5.53 -9.50 -21.17
CA ALA A 141 4.26 -9.32 -21.89
C ALA A 141 3.08 -8.82 -21.01
N ALA A 142 3.23 -8.79 -19.68
CA ALA A 142 2.25 -8.18 -18.78
C ALA A 142 2.42 -6.65 -18.68
N LEU A 143 3.51 -6.11 -19.21
CA LEU A 143 3.80 -4.68 -19.24
C LEU A 143 3.55 -4.12 -20.65
N PRO A 144 3.20 -2.83 -20.76
CA PRO A 144 3.15 -2.18 -22.07
C PRO A 144 4.54 -2.08 -22.70
N GLU A 145 4.58 -2.15 -24.03
CA GLU A 145 5.79 -1.91 -24.81
C GLU A 145 6.20 -0.44 -24.75
N GLY A 146 7.52 -0.19 -24.75
CA GLY A 146 8.11 1.15 -24.81
C GLY A 146 9.00 1.48 -23.62
N ASP A 147 9.42 2.74 -23.58
CA ASP A 147 10.32 3.25 -22.55
C ASP A 147 9.55 3.83 -21.37
N PHE A 148 9.95 3.45 -20.17
CA PHE A 148 9.37 3.90 -18.92
C PHE A 148 10.11 5.13 -18.41
N HIS A 149 9.40 5.98 -17.66
CA HIS A 149 9.97 7.22 -17.11
C HIS A 149 10.08 7.13 -15.60
N VAL A 150 11.28 7.35 -15.07
CA VAL A 150 11.55 7.42 -13.63
C VAL A 150 11.68 8.87 -13.23
N LEU A 151 10.67 9.40 -12.54
CA LEU A 151 10.66 10.79 -12.06
C LEU A 151 11.07 10.79 -10.59
N TYR A 152 11.91 11.73 -10.18
CA TYR A 152 12.35 11.84 -8.79
C TYR A 152 12.68 13.28 -8.43
N ASP A 153 12.54 13.60 -7.15
CA ASP A 153 12.92 14.89 -6.59
C ASP A 153 14.27 14.74 -5.86
N GLY A 154 15.06 15.80 -5.79
CA GLY A 154 16.31 15.84 -5.03
C GLY A 154 17.57 15.67 -5.88
N GLU A 155 18.71 15.52 -5.21
CA GLU A 155 20.04 15.43 -5.82
C GLU A 155 20.73 14.13 -5.38
N GLY A 156 21.24 13.35 -6.33
CA GLY A 156 21.87 12.07 -6.03
C GLY A 156 22.08 11.19 -7.26
N LYS A 157 22.23 9.89 -7.03
CA LYS A 157 22.44 8.89 -8.08
C LYS A 157 21.56 7.66 -7.86
N LEU A 158 20.66 7.43 -8.81
CA LEU A 158 19.93 6.18 -8.97
C LEU A 158 20.73 5.22 -9.86
N GLU A 159 20.82 3.97 -9.42
CA GLU A 159 21.31 2.85 -10.24
C GLU A 159 20.20 1.82 -10.41
N TYR A 160 20.17 1.18 -11.57
CA TYR A 160 19.16 0.19 -11.94
C TYR A 160 19.83 -1.17 -12.16
N PHE A 161 19.12 -2.24 -11.82
CA PHE A 161 19.69 -3.59 -11.82
C PHE A 161 18.76 -4.59 -12.48
N HIS A 162 19.32 -5.78 -12.71
CA HIS A 162 18.65 -6.92 -13.34
C HIS A 162 18.27 -6.60 -14.79
N ASN A 163 16.98 -6.57 -15.11
CA ASN A 163 16.47 -6.46 -16.47
C ASN A 163 16.18 -5.02 -16.90
N VAL A 164 16.85 -4.05 -16.29
CA VAL A 164 16.63 -2.62 -16.56
C VAL A 164 17.82 -2.04 -17.32
N GLU A 165 17.55 -1.53 -18.51
CA GLU A 165 18.48 -0.73 -19.31
C GLU A 165 18.16 0.75 -19.11
N VAL A 166 19.20 1.58 -18.92
CA VAL A 166 19.04 3.04 -18.88
C VAL A 166 19.20 3.56 -20.30
N VAL A 167 18.14 4.18 -20.83
CA VAL A 167 18.12 4.78 -22.17
C VAL A 167 18.68 6.21 -22.12
N THR A 168 18.17 7.04 -21.22
CA THR A 168 18.67 8.41 -21.00
C THR A 168 18.66 8.78 -19.52
N ARG A 169 19.50 9.75 -19.14
CA ARG A 169 19.52 10.38 -17.81
C ARG A 169 19.49 11.89 -17.97
N GLU A 170 18.55 12.51 -17.29
CA GLU A 170 18.38 13.96 -17.21
C GLU A 170 18.13 14.35 -15.75
N ALA A 171 18.24 15.64 -15.42
CA ALA A 171 18.01 16.09 -14.05
C ALA A 171 16.55 15.84 -13.64
N GLY A 172 16.34 15.00 -12.62
CA GLY A 172 15.01 14.67 -12.09
C GLY A 172 14.21 13.66 -12.93
N ILE A 173 14.79 13.15 -14.02
CA ILE A 173 14.16 12.12 -14.83
C ILE A 173 15.18 11.20 -15.49
N ASP A 174 14.95 9.89 -15.35
CA ASP A 174 15.62 8.88 -16.17
C ASP A 174 14.61 8.20 -17.10
N THR A 175 15.06 7.76 -18.27
CA THR A 175 14.29 6.90 -19.16
C THR A 175 14.89 5.51 -19.11
N ILE A 176 14.06 4.50 -18.84
CA ILE A 176 14.49 3.10 -18.70
C ILE A 176 13.71 2.18 -19.63
N ARG A 177 14.33 1.07 -20.01
CA ARG A 177 13.71 0.01 -20.82
C ARG A 177 13.85 -1.32 -20.10
N PHE A 178 12.80 -2.13 -20.13
CA PHE A 178 12.83 -3.48 -19.59
C PHE A 178 13.15 -4.50 -20.67
N ASN A 179 14.02 -5.46 -20.34
CA ASN A 179 14.43 -6.53 -21.24
C ASN A 179 14.08 -7.90 -20.63
N ALA A 180 13.44 -8.79 -21.37
CA ALA A 180 13.13 -10.12 -20.87
C ALA A 180 14.40 -10.99 -20.73
N ARG A 181 14.38 -11.95 -19.80
CA ARG A 181 15.27 -13.11 -19.83
C ARG A 181 14.81 -14.10 -20.91
N GLU A 182 15.57 -15.18 -21.11
CA GLU A 182 15.24 -16.23 -22.09
C GLU A 182 13.86 -16.88 -21.88
N ASP A 183 13.37 -16.92 -20.63
CA ASP A 183 12.05 -17.47 -20.28
C ASP A 183 10.88 -16.49 -20.53
N GLY A 184 11.15 -15.26 -21.00
CA GLY A 184 10.14 -14.22 -21.21
C GLY A 184 9.80 -13.41 -19.95
N PHE A 185 10.42 -13.72 -18.80
CA PHE A 185 10.20 -13.02 -17.53
C PHE A 185 11.31 -12.00 -17.24
N MET A 186 11.04 -11.07 -16.33
CA MET A 186 11.95 -10.02 -15.92
C MET A 186 11.92 -9.75 -14.42
N THR A 187 12.96 -9.11 -13.92
CA THR A 187 13.06 -8.54 -12.57
C THR A 187 13.69 -7.17 -12.66
N ALA A 188 13.17 -6.20 -11.93
CA ALA A 188 13.65 -4.83 -11.96
C ALA A 188 13.79 -4.29 -10.54
N ALA A 189 14.95 -3.68 -10.30
CA ALA A 189 15.29 -3.06 -9.04
C ALA A 189 15.99 -1.74 -9.29
N LEU A 190 15.88 -0.85 -8.31
CA LEU A 190 16.67 0.38 -8.24
C LEU A 190 17.37 0.50 -6.90
N GLN A 191 18.44 1.27 -6.88
CA GLN A 191 19.17 1.63 -5.67
C GLN A 191 19.60 3.09 -5.70
N ILE A 192 19.31 3.79 -4.61
CA ILE A 192 19.91 5.08 -4.31
C ILE A 192 21.32 4.82 -3.79
N THR A 193 22.33 5.22 -4.58
CA THR A 193 23.75 5.01 -4.26
C THR A 193 24.45 6.27 -3.77
N GLN A 194 23.89 7.43 -4.09
CA GLN A 194 24.29 8.74 -3.60
C GLN A 194 23.03 9.56 -3.38
N SER A 195 22.98 10.34 -2.31
CA SER A 195 21.89 11.29 -2.08
C SER A 195 22.39 12.46 -1.23
N ASN A 196 22.05 13.68 -1.63
CA ASN A 196 22.36 14.89 -0.88
C ASN A 196 21.43 14.99 0.34
N PRO A 197 21.91 14.92 1.59
CA PRO A 197 21.04 14.97 2.77
C PRO A 197 20.25 16.29 2.92
N ALA A 198 20.70 17.38 2.29
CA ALA A 198 19.97 18.64 2.25
C ALA A 198 18.85 18.66 1.20
N LYS A 199 18.93 17.78 0.20
CA LYS A 199 17.96 17.59 -0.89
C LYS A 199 17.87 16.10 -1.25
N PRO A 200 17.34 15.27 -0.33
CA PRO A 200 17.38 13.83 -0.47
C PRO A 200 16.58 13.38 -1.69
N LEU A 201 17.00 12.27 -2.29
CA LEU A 201 16.26 11.62 -3.36
C LEU A 201 14.98 11.03 -2.80
N LYS A 202 13.84 11.53 -3.27
CA LYS A 202 12.51 11.12 -2.80
C LYS A 202 11.48 11.26 -3.90
N ASN A 203 10.25 10.85 -3.61
CA ASN A 203 9.14 10.88 -4.56
C ASN A 203 9.55 10.22 -5.89
N ILE A 204 10.11 9.01 -5.83
CA ILE A 204 10.40 8.22 -7.03
C ILE A 204 9.07 7.71 -7.59
N ARG A 205 8.80 7.96 -8.88
CA ARG A 205 7.68 7.40 -9.64
C ARG A 205 8.24 6.66 -10.83
N ILE A 206 7.74 5.47 -11.15
CA ILE A 206 8.13 4.69 -12.33
C ILE A 206 6.91 4.55 -13.22
N LEU A 207 6.81 5.42 -14.21
CA LEU A 207 5.60 5.62 -15.01
C LEU A 207 5.67 4.85 -16.32
N MET A 208 4.55 4.19 -16.65
CA MET A 208 4.35 3.48 -17.91
C MET A 208 4.53 4.40 -19.14
N PRO A 209 4.94 3.85 -20.30
CA PRO A 209 4.91 4.57 -21.57
C PRO A 209 3.48 4.89 -22.02
N GLY A 210 3.32 5.91 -22.87
CA GLY A 210 2.04 6.26 -23.48
C GLY A 210 1.07 6.96 -22.53
N GLY A 211 -0.23 6.73 -22.72
CA GLY A 211 -1.29 7.40 -21.99
C GLY A 211 -2.68 6.82 -22.29
N ILE A 212 -3.70 7.64 -22.07
CA ILE A 212 -5.10 7.33 -22.39
C ILE A 212 -5.71 8.45 -23.25
N CYS A 213 -6.80 8.14 -23.94
CA CYS A 213 -7.71 9.17 -24.42
C CYS A 213 -8.69 9.53 -23.29
N SER A 214 -8.97 10.82 -23.08
CA SER A 214 -9.76 11.30 -21.93
C SER A 214 -11.21 10.79 -21.90
N ASP A 215 -11.73 10.30 -23.03
CA ASP A 215 -13.05 9.68 -23.20
C ASP A 215 -13.03 8.14 -23.12
N ASN A 216 -11.84 7.51 -23.08
CA ASN A 216 -11.69 6.07 -22.97
C ASN A 216 -10.51 5.68 -22.05
N PRO A 217 -10.65 5.88 -20.72
CA PRO A 217 -9.59 5.63 -19.75
C PRO A 217 -9.28 4.15 -19.50
N PHE A 218 -10.07 3.23 -20.08
CA PHE A 218 -9.89 1.78 -19.97
C PHE A 218 -8.95 1.21 -21.04
N ARG A 219 -8.41 2.06 -21.92
CA ARG A 219 -7.51 1.65 -22.99
C ARG A 219 -6.27 2.51 -23.00
N GLN A 220 -5.11 1.87 -22.90
CA GLN A 220 -3.84 2.52 -23.14
C GLN A 220 -3.64 2.79 -24.64
N VAL A 221 -3.02 3.94 -24.95
CA VAL A 221 -2.60 4.33 -26.29
C VAL A 221 -1.16 4.84 -26.25
N SER A 222 -0.42 4.66 -27.35
CA SER A 222 0.99 5.05 -27.44
C SER A 222 1.18 6.57 -27.51
N ASP A 223 0.27 7.25 -28.19
CA ASP A 223 0.38 8.67 -28.52
C ASP A 223 -0.97 9.28 -28.91
N ALA A 224 -0.95 10.59 -29.14
CA ALA A 224 -2.14 11.39 -29.42
C ALA A 224 -2.87 11.05 -30.73
N SER A 225 -2.23 10.35 -31.68
CA SER A 225 -2.87 10.04 -32.97
C SER A 225 -4.10 9.13 -32.85
N THR A 226 -4.21 8.39 -31.74
CA THR A 226 -5.37 7.52 -31.47
C THR A 226 -6.57 8.30 -30.89
N CYS A 227 -6.34 9.45 -30.28
CA CYS A 227 -7.38 10.26 -29.64
C CYS A 227 -7.94 11.28 -30.64
N GLN A 228 -9.02 10.90 -31.32
CA GLN A 228 -9.57 11.71 -32.42
C GLN A 228 -10.37 12.93 -31.91
N ASN A 229 -11.26 12.71 -30.94
CA ASN A 229 -12.22 13.72 -30.45
C ASN A 229 -12.05 13.99 -28.95
N SER A 230 -10.90 13.63 -28.40
CA SER A 230 -10.61 13.69 -26.98
C SER A 230 -9.13 13.98 -26.75
N ASP A 231 -8.82 14.46 -25.55
CA ASP A 231 -7.46 14.81 -25.19
C ASP A 231 -6.65 13.54 -24.93
N PHE A 232 -5.43 13.50 -25.47
CA PHE A 232 -4.44 12.52 -25.06
C PHE A 232 -3.79 12.93 -23.75
N LEU A 233 -3.88 12.07 -22.74
CA LEU A 233 -3.32 12.29 -21.41
C LEU A 233 -2.20 11.27 -21.19
N ASP A 234 -0.95 11.71 -21.36
CA ASP A 234 0.22 10.86 -21.11
C ASP A 234 0.38 10.57 -19.61
N PHE A 235 0.82 9.35 -19.28
CA PHE A 235 1.00 8.96 -17.89
C PHE A 235 2.06 9.79 -17.19
N ARG A 236 3.14 10.17 -17.89
CA ARG A 236 4.25 10.94 -17.31
C ARG A 236 3.79 12.26 -16.69
N THR A 237 2.91 12.98 -17.36
CA THR A 237 2.42 14.29 -16.93
C THR A 237 1.18 14.17 -16.04
N HIS A 238 0.33 13.16 -16.30
CA HIS A 238 -1.00 13.05 -15.70
C HIS A 238 -1.14 11.94 -14.64
N TYR A 239 -0.05 11.33 -14.17
CA TYR A 239 -0.05 10.24 -13.17
C TYR A 239 -0.79 10.56 -11.86
N LYS A 240 -0.94 11.84 -11.50
CA LYS A 240 -1.72 12.23 -10.32
C LYS A 240 -3.22 12.00 -10.51
N SER A 241 -3.70 12.18 -11.74
CA SER A 241 -5.11 11.97 -12.11
C SER A 241 -5.36 10.51 -12.50
N ILE A 242 -4.45 9.95 -13.29
CA ILE A 242 -4.51 8.58 -13.80
C ILE A 242 -3.77 7.66 -12.83
N THR A 243 -4.48 7.00 -11.93
CA THR A 243 -3.85 6.14 -10.91
C THR A 243 -3.69 4.71 -11.36
N PHE A 244 -4.71 4.17 -12.02
CA PHE A 244 -4.77 2.75 -12.35
C PHE A 244 -4.31 2.48 -13.77
N ASN A 245 -3.65 1.35 -13.94
CA ASN A 245 -3.33 0.80 -15.25
C ASN A 245 -4.64 0.55 -16.04
N PRO A 246 -4.79 1.09 -17.26
CA PRO A 246 -5.98 0.87 -18.08
C PRO A 246 -6.31 -0.61 -18.31
N ASP A 247 -5.30 -1.47 -18.47
CA ASP A 247 -5.52 -2.91 -18.68
C ASP A 247 -6.09 -3.58 -17.42
N TYR A 248 -5.63 -3.15 -16.24
CA TYR A 248 -6.20 -3.59 -14.97
C TYR A 248 -7.67 -3.14 -14.84
N LEU A 249 -7.98 -1.89 -15.17
CA LEU A 249 -9.36 -1.39 -15.19
C LEU A 249 -10.22 -2.17 -16.18
N ASN A 250 -9.70 -2.44 -17.38
CA ASN A 250 -10.41 -3.15 -18.43
C ASN A 250 -10.72 -4.60 -18.05
N PHE A 251 -9.83 -5.26 -17.31
CA PHE A 251 -10.11 -6.58 -16.73
C PHE A 251 -11.18 -6.51 -15.63
N MET A 252 -11.09 -5.52 -14.74
CA MET A 252 -11.94 -5.43 -13.55
C MET A 252 -13.35 -4.91 -13.83
N LYS A 253 -13.59 -4.20 -14.94
CA LYS A 253 -14.87 -3.52 -15.26
C LYS A 253 -16.08 -4.45 -15.39
N ASP A 254 -15.87 -5.75 -15.52
CA ASP A 254 -16.93 -6.75 -15.74
C ASP A 254 -17.39 -7.42 -14.43
N PHE A 255 -16.84 -7.03 -13.27
CA PHE A 255 -17.23 -7.53 -11.95
C PHE A 255 -18.08 -6.52 -11.19
N GLY A 256 -19.21 -6.97 -10.64
CA GLY A 256 -20.15 -6.12 -9.90
C GLY A 256 -19.76 -5.88 -8.45
N VAL A 257 -19.00 -6.80 -7.87
CA VAL A 257 -18.48 -6.70 -6.50
C VAL A 257 -16.96 -6.90 -6.51
N ILE A 258 -16.23 -6.01 -5.84
CA ILE A 258 -14.77 -6.09 -5.76
C ILE A 258 -14.35 -6.20 -4.31
N ARG A 259 -13.76 -7.32 -3.93
CA ARG A 259 -13.24 -7.55 -2.58
C ARG A 259 -11.80 -7.09 -2.47
N PHE A 260 -11.57 -6.13 -1.57
CA PHE A 260 -10.29 -5.46 -1.39
C PHE A 260 -9.37 -6.13 -0.36
N MET A 261 -9.77 -7.27 0.19
CA MET A 261 -9.00 -8.03 1.20
C MET A 261 -7.49 -8.14 0.86
N PRO A 262 -7.08 -8.53 -0.37
CA PRO A 262 -5.65 -8.62 -0.70
C PRO A 262 -5.01 -7.24 -0.93
N MET A 263 -5.65 -6.35 -1.69
CA MET A 263 -5.11 -5.01 -1.99
C MET A 263 -4.91 -4.16 -0.73
N SER A 264 -5.83 -4.23 0.22
CA SER A 264 -5.74 -3.55 1.53
C SER A 264 -4.65 -4.11 2.46
N GLY A 265 -4.10 -5.29 2.16
CA GLY A 265 -3.10 -5.94 3.00
C GLY A 265 -3.65 -6.40 4.35
N ILE A 266 -4.95 -6.72 4.47
CA ILE A 266 -5.58 -7.01 5.76
C ILE A 266 -4.96 -8.22 6.49
N THR A 267 -4.39 -9.16 5.74
CA THR A 267 -3.81 -10.37 6.31
C THR A 267 -2.57 -10.05 7.14
N ARG A 268 -2.65 -10.36 8.45
CA ARG A 268 -1.66 -10.02 9.48
C ARG A 268 -1.50 -8.52 9.75
N ASN A 269 -2.46 -7.70 9.32
CA ASN A 269 -2.44 -6.25 9.56
C ASN A 269 -2.58 -5.95 11.06
N PRO A 270 -1.58 -5.35 11.71
CA PRO A 270 -1.58 -5.10 13.16
C PRO A 270 -2.26 -3.78 13.55
N SER A 271 -2.65 -2.94 12.59
CA SER A 271 -3.15 -1.59 12.84
C SER A 271 -4.35 -1.61 13.79
N SER A 272 -4.29 -0.72 14.77
CA SER A 272 -5.27 -0.56 15.83
C SER A 272 -5.84 0.84 15.88
N LYS A 273 -5.03 1.85 15.53
CA LYS A 273 -5.40 3.28 15.49
C LYS A 273 -5.54 3.78 14.07
N TRP A 274 -6.43 4.76 13.86
CA TRP A 274 -6.75 5.29 12.53
C TRP A 274 -5.50 5.79 11.79
N GLU A 275 -4.56 6.38 12.52
CA GLU A 275 -3.32 6.95 11.99
C GLU A 275 -2.29 5.88 11.57
N GLU A 276 -2.48 4.62 11.98
CA GLU A 276 -1.60 3.49 11.65
C GLU A 276 -2.00 2.81 10.33
N ARG A 277 -3.05 3.29 9.66
CA ARG A 277 -3.48 2.74 8.36
C ARG A 277 -2.51 3.14 7.25
N PRO A 278 -2.42 2.35 6.17
CA PRO A 278 -1.75 2.81 4.96
C PRO A 278 -2.31 4.14 4.46
N ASN A 279 -1.42 5.06 4.11
CA ASN A 279 -1.80 6.40 3.65
C ASN A 279 -1.16 6.78 2.31
N MET A 280 -1.75 7.78 1.64
CA MET A 280 -1.38 8.19 0.29
C MET A 280 0.05 8.73 0.18
N GLN A 281 0.63 9.20 1.28
CA GLN A 281 1.93 9.85 1.33
C GLN A 281 3.08 8.86 1.49
N GLU A 282 2.81 7.61 1.81
CA GLU A 282 3.83 6.56 1.85
C GLU A 282 4.52 6.42 0.50
N ALA A 283 5.84 6.19 0.56
CA ALA A 283 6.70 6.02 -0.60
C ALA A 283 6.22 4.89 -1.52
N THR A 284 5.74 3.81 -0.91
CA THR A 284 5.18 2.64 -1.56
C THR A 284 4.11 2.03 -0.65
N TRP A 285 3.21 1.24 -1.22
CA TRP A 285 2.18 0.48 -0.51
C TRP A 285 2.46 -1.03 -0.52
N GLY A 286 3.59 -1.43 -1.10
CA GLY A 286 4.06 -2.82 -1.11
C GLY A 286 4.72 -3.24 0.21
N GLY A 287 5.41 -4.38 0.19
CA GLY A 287 6.14 -4.91 1.34
C GLY A 287 5.67 -6.28 1.81
N ILE A 288 6.10 -6.68 3.00
CA ILE A 288 5.73 -7.96 3.59
C ILE A 288 4.31 -7.97 4.17
N TYR A 289 3.79 -9.17 4.44
CA TYR A 289 2.53 -9.32 5.17
C TYR A 289 2.53 -8.57 6.50
N GLY A 290 1.45 -7.85 6.78
CA GLY A 290 1.28 -7.02 7.97
C GLY A 290 1.89 -5.62 7.87
N ALA A 291 2.66 -5.31 6.82
CA ALA A 291 3.22 -3.98 6.58
C ALA A 291 2.72 -3.34 5.27
N ARG A 292 2.37 -4.15 4.26
CA ARG A 292 1.82 -3.68 2.97
C ARG A 292 0.32 -3.38 3.01
N GLY A 293 -0.15 -2.63 2.02
CA GLY A 293 -1.57 -2.42 1.71
C GLY A 293 -1.84 -1.07 1.04
N ALA A 294 -2.70 -1.03 0.02
CA ALA A 294 -3.14 0.24 -0.55
C ALA A 294 -4.06 1.00 0.42
N PRO A 295 -3.94 2.34 0.49
CA PRO A 295 -4.81 3.19 1.29
C PRO A 295 -6.30 3.02 0.95
N LEU A 296 -7.18 3.29 1.91
CA LEU A 296 -8.63 3.24 1.71
C LEU A 296 -9.08 4.15 0.56
N GLU A 297 -8.43 5.31 0.42
CA GLU A 297 -8.60 6.27 -0.66
C GLU A 297 -8.49 5.59 -2.04
N ILE A 298 -7.54 4.66 -2.21
CA ILE A 298 -7.31 3.93 -3.46
C ILE A 298 -8.41 2.91 -3.72
N GLN A 299 -8.84 2.21 -2.67
CA GLN A 299 -9.89 1.20 -2.77
C GLN A 299 -11.22 1.85 -3.21
N ILE A 300 -11.59 2.96 -2.57
CA ILE A 300 -12.79 3.74 -2.91
C ILE A 300 -12.67 4.37 -4.29
N LYS A 301 -11.49 4.90 -4.67
CA LYS A 301 -11.25 5.42 -6.02
C LYS A 301 -11.48 4.34 -7.08
N LEU A 302 -10.98 3.12 -6.88
CA LEU A 302 -11.18 2.01 -7.81
C LEU A 302 -12.66 1.63 -7.93
N ALA A 303 -13.36 1.46 -6.80
CA ALA A 303 -14.78 1.12 -6.77
C ALA A 303 -15.64 2.17 -7.51
N ASN A 304 -15.36 3.46 -7.29
CA ASN A 304 -16.05 4.55 -7.98
C ASN A 304 -15.78 4.56 -9.49
N ILE A 305 -14.52 4.36 -9.92
CA ILE A 305 -14.15 4.29 -11.34
C ILE A 305 -14.83 3.13 -12.05
N LEU A 306 -14.86 1.97 -11.40
CA LEU A 306 -15.47 0.75 -11.96
C LEU A 306 -16.97 0.68 -11.74
N ASN A 307 -17.56 1.63 -11.01
CA ASN A 307 -18.95 1.62 -10.58
C ASN A 307 -19.34 0.23 -10.00
N ALA A 308 -18.48 -0.33 -9.14
CA ALA A 308 -18.65 -1.66 -8.57
C ALA A 308 -18.72 -1.59 -7.05
N ASP A 309 -19.55 -2.43 -6.44
CA ASP A 309 -19.75 -2.45 -5.00
C ASP A 309 -18.47 -2.94 -4.29
N PRO A 310 -17.89 -2.16 -3.37
CA PRO A 310 -16.67 -2.57 -2.68
C PRO A 310 -16.99 -3.53 -1.53
N TRP A 311 -16.22 -4.60 -1.39
CA TRP A 311 -16.16 -5.42 -0.18
C TRP A 311 -14.87 -5.10 0.58
N LEU A 312 -15.02 -4.43 1.72
CA LEU A 312 -13.96 -3.83 2.52
C LEU A 312 -13.74 -4.59 3.83
N ASN A 313 -12.48 -4.71 4.24
CA ASN A 313 -12.09 -5.38 5.48
C ASN A 313 -11.49 -4.38 6.47
N VAL A 314 -11.78 -4.55 7.76
CA VAL A 314 -11.19 -3.75 8.85
C VAL A 314 -10.28 -4.60 9.73
N PRO A 315 -9.08 -4.11 10.15
CA PRO A 315 -8.11 -4.90 10.90
C PRO A 315 -8.69 -5.51 12.18
N HIS A 316 -8.21 -6.70 12.55
CA HIS A 316 -8.65 -7.39 13.77
C HIS A 316 -8.40 -6.61 15.06
N SER A 317 -7.40 -5.72 15.07
CA SER A 317 -7.02 -4.93 16.25
C SER A 317 -7.61 -3.52 16.24
N ALA A 318 -8.40 -3.16 15.24
CA ALA A 318 -8.99 -1.82 15.09
C ALA A 318 -9.88 -1.45 16.28
N ASP A 319 -9.62 -0.29 16.88
CA ASP A 319 -10.48 0.27 17.91
C ASP A 319 -11.75 0.93 17.33
N ASP A 320 -12.64 1.37 18.21
CA ASP A 320 -13.92 1.96 17.79
C ASP A 320 -13.72 3.24 16.99
N HIS A 321 -12.68 4.03 17.31
CA HIS A 321 -12.37 5.25 16.58
C HIS A 321 -11.91 4.94 15.15
N TYR A 322 -11.05 3.94 14.96
CA TYR A 322 -10.66 3.44 13.65
C TYR A 322 -11.88 3.04 12.84
N ILE A 323 -12.77 2.20 13.40
CA ILE A 323 -13.95 1.71 12.69
C ILE A 323 -14.88 2.87 12.31
N GLN A 324 -15.08 3.82 13.22
CA GLN A 324 -15.91 5.00 12.98
C GLN A 324 -15.33 5.86 11.83
N GLN A 325 -14.05 6.21 11.89
CA GLN A 325 -13.39 7.01 10.85
C GLN A 325 -13.38 6.29 9.49
N PHE A 326 -13.20 4.97 9.50
CA PHE A 326 -13.30 4.16 8.29
C PHE A 326 -14.70 4.25 7.68
N ALA A 327 -15.74 4.04 8.48
CA ALA A 327 -17.14 4.11 8.03
C ALA A 327 -17.51 5.52 7.53
N GLU A 328 -17.09 6.58 8.24
CA GLU A 328 -17.32 7.97 7.85
C GLU A 328 -16.66 8.29 6.51
N TYR A 329 -15.39 7.88 6.33
CA TYR A 329 -14.68 8.08 5.06
C TYR A 329 -15.39 7.38 3.90
N VAL A 330 -15.80 6.12 4.08
CA VAL A 330 -16.53 5.37 3.05
C VAL A 330 -17.86 6.04 2.71
N LYS A 331 -18.63 6.46 3.71
CA LYS A 331 -19.91 7.15 3.50
C LYS A 331 -19.76 8.46 2.73
N GLU A 332 -18.70 9.21 3.00
CA GLU A 332 -18.43 10.50 2.37
C GLU A 332 -17.90 10.37 0.93
N HIS A 333 -17.05 9.37 0.66
CA HIS A 333 -16.28 9.30 -0.58
C HIS A 333 -16.75 8.22 -1.56
N LEU A 334 -17.49 7.21 -1.10
CA LEU A 334 -18.09 6.22 -2.00
C LEU A 334 -19.28 6.85 -2.74
N SER A 335 -19.37 6.59 -4.04
CA SER A 335 -20.52 6.98 -4.85
C SER A 335 -21.81 6.48 -4.19
N SER A 336 -22.80 7.36 -4.04
CA SER A 336 -24.10 7.03 -3.44
C SER A 336 -24.92 5.99 -4.23
N LYS A 337 -24.44 5.59 -5.41
CA LYS A 337 -25.01 4.51 -6.22
C LYS A 337 -24.48 3.12 -5.86
N LEU A 338 -23.43 3.06 -5.03
CA LEU A 338 -22.72 1.83 -4.66
C LEU A 338 -23.03 1.45 -3.22
N THR A 339 -23.02 0.14 -2.96
CA THR A 339 -23.27 -0.42 -1.63
C THR A 339 -21.98 -1.05 -1.10
N PRO A 340 -21.43 -0.57 0.02
CA PRO A 340 -20.26 -1.19 0.62
C PRO A 340 -20.64 -2.46 1.39
N TYR A 341 -19.98 -3.58 1.07
CA TYR A 341 -19.96 -4.77 1.91
C TYR A 341 -18.81 -4.64 2.91
N ILE A 342 -19.07 -4.93 4.18
CA ILE A 342 -18.10 -4.72 5.27
C ILE A 342 -17.82 -6.04 5.99
N GLU A 343 -16.55 -6.30 6.26
CA GLU A 343 -16.09 -7.51 6.93
C GLU A 343 -15.14 -7.16 8.08
N TYR A 344 -15.48 -7.65 9.28
CA TYR A 344 -14.56 -7.59 10.40
C TYR A 344 -13.48 -8.67 10.25
N THR A 345 -12.24 -8.22 10.04
CA THR A 345 -11.02 -9.02 9.87
C THR A 345 -11.04 -10.02 8.69
N ASN A 346 -10.13 -10.99 8.71
CA ASN A 346 -9.97 -12.12 7.81
C ASN A 346 -9.61 -13.37 8.64
N GLU A 347 -10.05 -14.57 8.24
CA GLU A 347 -9.60 -15.86 8.81
C GLU A 347 -9.45 -15.95 10.36
N ALA A 348 -10.37 -15.34 11.12
CA ALA A 348 -10.34 -15.36 12.59
C ALA A 348 -10.43 -16.78 13.20
N TRP A 349 -10.82 -17.77 12.40
CA TRP A 349 -10.92 -19.18 12.78
C TRP A 349 -9.61 -19.97 12.58
N ASN A 350 -8.68 -19.47 11.78
CA ASN A 350 -7.50 -20.23 11.37
C ASN A 350 -6.33 -19.98 12.32
N ALA A 351 -5.94 -21.02 13.07
CA ALA A 351 -4.89 -20.95 14.10
C ALA A 351 -3.49 -20.61 13.56
N ASN A 352 -3.26 -20.65 12.24
CA ASN A 352 -1.98 -20.22 11.63
C ASN A 352 -1.85 -18.70 11.49
N PHE A 353 -2.94 -17.95 11.71
CA PHE A 353 -2.97 -16.50 11.58
C PHE A 353 -3.08 -15.81 12.94
N VAL A 354 -2.40 -14.66 13.05
CA VAL A 354 -2.40 -13.80 14.24
C VAL A 354 -3.81 -13.30 14.60
N HIS A 355 -4.73 -13.31 13.63
CA HIS A 355 -6.12 -12.94 13.83
C HIS A 355 -6.81 -13.87 14.83
N ASN A 356 -6.63 -15.19 14.68
CA ASN A 356 -7.18 -16.18 15.60
C ASN A 356 -6.56 -16.03 16.99
N GLU A 357 -5.25 -15.85 17.06
CA GLU A 357 -4.54 -15.60 18.32
C GLU A 357 -5.08 -14.36 19.04
N HIS A 358 -5.30 -13.26 18.31
CA HIS A 358 -5.91 -12.05 18.86
C HIS A 358 -7.29 -12.34 19.44
N MET A 359 -8.16 -13.04 18.72
CA MET A 359 -9.50 -13.36 19.22
C MET A 359 -9.43 -14.11 20.55
N GLN A 360 -8.57 -15.13 20.65
CA GLN A 360 -8.38 -15.89 21.89
C GLN A 360 -7.86 -15.01 23.03
N LYS A 361 -6.82 -14.19 22.77
CA LYS A 361 -6.26 -13.28 23.78
C LYS A 361 -7.31 -12.32 24.35
N MET A 362 -8.13 -11.71 23.49
CA MET A 362 -9.17 -10.80 23.91
C MET A 362 -10.32 -11.50 24.64
N GLY A 363 -10.72 -12.69 24.18
CA GLY A 363 -11.74 -13.50 24.85
C GLY A 363 -11.32 -13.94 26.26
N ILE A 364 -10.06 -14.36 26.43
CA ILE A 364 -9.49 -14.72 27.74
C ILE A 364 -9.42 -13.49 28.64
N ALA A 365 -8.92 -12.36 28.13
CA ALA A 365 -8.82 -11.11 28.88
C ALA A 365 -10.20 -10.64 29.40
N GLN A 366 -11.25 -10.87 28.62
CA GLN A 366 -12.64 -10.56 28.97
C GLN A 366 -13.35 -11.69 29.74
N LYS A 367 -12.69 -12.81 30.03
CA LYS A 367 -13.23 -13.98 30.76
C LYS A 367 -14.52 -14.54 30.14
N LEU A 368 -14.58 -14.59 28.80
CA LEU A 368 -15.79 -15.03 28.07
C LEU A 368 -16.00 -16.55 28.11
N ASP A 369 -14.92 -17.32 28.30
CA ASP A 369 -14.93 -18.76 28.51
C ASP A 369 -13.66 -19.20 29.27
N GLN A 370 -13.65 -20.44 29.76
CA GLN A 370 -12.45 -21.09 30.32
C GLN A 370 -11.61 -21.75 29.22
N ASP A 371 -12.22 -22.20 28.13
CA ASP A 371 -11.51 -22.68 26.95
C ASP A 371 -11.09 -21.51 26.05
N ALA A 372 -9.81 -21.46 25.67
CA ALA A 372 -9.24 -20.35 24.90
C ALA A 372 -9.90 -20.19 23.53
N LEU A 373 -10.19 -21.30 22.85
CA LEU A 373 -10.78 -21.28 21.51
C LEU A 373 -12.24 -20.81 21.57
N LEU A 374 -13.03 -21.33 22.51
CA LEU A 374 -14.39 -20.88 22.75
C LEU A 374 -14.44 -19.41 23.19
N ALA A 375 -13.51 -18.98 24.04
CA ALA A 375 -13.37 -17.57 24.42
C ALA A 375 -13.11 -16.69 23.19
N GLY A 376 -12.26 -17.14 22.27
CA GLY A 376 -11.98 -16.46 21.00
C GLY A 376 -13.21 -16.34 20.10
N TYR A 377 -13.97 -17.43 19.91
CA TYR A 377 -15.21 -17.37 19.12
C TYR A 377 -16.26 -16.44 19.75
N LYS A 378 -16.39 -16.45 21.07
CA LYS A 378 -17.28 -15.54 21.79
C LYS A 378 -16.83 -14.08 21.65
N TYR A 379 -15.54 -13.80 21.70
CA TYR A 379 -15.02 -12.45 21.46
C TYR A 379 -15.28 -12.01 20.03
N TYR A 380 -15.02 -12.86 19.03
CA TYR A 380 -15.32 -12.54 17.62
C TYR A 380 -16.80 -12.21 17.43
N ALA A 381 -17.71 -13.04 17.95
CA ALA A 381 -19.15 -12.79 17.87
C ALA A 381 -19.54 -11.45 18.53
N LYS A 382 -19.05 -11.19 19.74
CA LYS A 382 -19.28 -9.92 20.46
C LYS A 382 -18.76 -8.72 19.66
N ARG A 383 -17.51 -8.79 19.19
CA ARG A 383 -16.84 -7.69 18.50
C ARG A 383 -17.44 -7.43 17.11
N SER A 384 -17.92 -8.46 16.42
CA SER A 384 -18.69 -8.29 15.18
C SER A 384 -19.97 -7.49 15.41
N VAL A 385 -20.72 -7.75 16.50
CA VAL A 385 -21.92 -6.95 16.83
C VAL A 385 -21.57 -5.49 17.07
N GLU A 386 -20.50 -5.21 17.81
CA GLU A 386 -20.02 -3.84 18.05
C GLU A 386 -19.57 -3.16 16.75
N PHE A 387 -18.84 -3.89 15.90
CA PHE A 387 -18.41 -3.43 14.59
C PHE A 387 -19.60 -2.99 13.73
N PHE A 388 -20.62 -3.84 13.56
CA PHE A 388 -21.80 -3.49 12.76
C PHE A 388 -22.59 -2.33 13.39
N ALA A 389 -22.71 -2.26 14.72
CA ALA A 389 -23.39 -1.16 15.40
C ALA A 389 -22.71 0.20 15.14
N ILE A 390 -21.37 0.26 15.05
CA ILE A 390 -20.65 1.50 14.69
C ILE A 390 -20.98 1.91 13.25
N TRP A 391 -20.97 0.97 12.31
CA TRP A 391 -21.35 1.25 10.92
C TRP A 391 -22.79 1.73 10.78
N GLU A 392 -23.73 1.07 11.47
CA GLU A 392 -25.15 1.47 11.50
C GLU A 392 -25.33 2.89 12.07
N ALA A 393 -24.60 3.24 13.13
CA ALA A 393 -24.63 4.58 13.70
C ALA A 393 -24.15 5.65 12.70
N VAL A 394 -23.11 5.34 11.91
CA VAL A 394 -22.61 6.24 10.87
C VAL A 394 -23.57 6.34 9.70
N TYR A 395 -24.16 5.23 9.24
CA TYR A 395 -25.08 5.21 8.10
C TYR A 395 -26.49 5.70 8.43
N GLY A 396 -26.90 5.63 9.70
CA GLY A 396 -28.22 6.05 10.18
C GLY A 396 -29.29 4.97 10.04
N GLY A 397 -28.92 3.69 9.93
CA GLY A 397 -29.85 2.57 9.78
C GLY A 397 -29.19 1.27 9.30
N HIS A 398 -30.02 0.25 9.07
CA HIS A 398 -29.63 -1.12 8.65
C HIS A 398 -29.79 -1.37 7.13
N GLU A 399 -30.12 -0.35 6.33
CA GLU A 399 -30.46 -0.52 4.90
C GLU A 399 -29.26 -0.70 3.98
#